data_AF-A0A937REZ1-F1
#
_entry.id   AF-A0A937REZ1-F1
#
_cell.length_a   1.000
_cell.length_b   1.000
_cell.length_c   1.000
_cell.angle_alpha   90.00
_cell.angle_beta   90.00
_cell.angle_gamma   90.00
#
_symmetry.space_group_name_H-M   'P 1'
#
loop_
_entity.id
_entity.type
_entity.pdbx_description
1 polymer ?
#
loop_
_entity_poly.entity_id
_entity_poly.type
_entity_poly.pdbx_seq_one_letter_code
_entity_poly.pdbx_strand_id
1 'polypeptide(L)'
;GKAWKAKLEAKTGRTTRRGRLGWGRLARAIKPDGTLGPIFWLVPDPPEPVDGRPPHPTASDERFATVAKALNERMADPLHMSAWDFRFHTNWTPAADGHGLCEPSVYRRPDSVLVKLSRDLAGSRRMYAALSRDGRTFSPAVQTRIPDAPSKSVSGTLPDGRTYLVGNQSIGRDPLVISLSRDGVTFDWAAAIRHGALKVRHPGRAKGPGFQYPSAIVVGDAMWVVYSVGKEDVAVSRVPLSALDR
;
A
#
# COMPACT_ATOMS: atom_id res chain seq x y z
N GLY A 1 -21.78 -18.85 10.71
CA GLY A 1 -20.49 -18.46 11.33
C GLY A 1 -19.36 -19.46 11.07
N LYS A 2 -19.33 -20.60 11.78
CA LYS A 2 -18.22 -21.58 11.71
C LYS A 2 -18.24 -22.49 10.47
N ALA A 3 -19.42 -22.97 10.04
CA ALA A 3 -19.54 -23.87 8.88
C ALA A 3 -19.13 -23.21 7.55
N TRP A 4 -19.39 -21.92 7.40
CA TRP A 4 -19.03 -21.15 6.21
C TRP A 4 -17.52 -20.91 6.11
N LYS A 5 -16.87 -20.60 7.24
CA LYS A 5 -15.41 -20.46 7.33
C LYS A 5 -14.68 -21.75 6.94
N ALA A 6 -15.18 -22.90 7.42
CA ALA A 6 -14.63 -24.21 7.08
C ALA A 6 -14.76 -24.54 5.57
N LYS A 7 -15.91 -24.21 4.94
CA LYS A 7 -16.09 -24.36 3.48
C LYS A 7 -15.13 -23.47 2.68
N LEU A 8 -14.87 -22.24 3.12
CA LEU A 8 -13.96 -21.32 2.43
C LEU A 8 -12.48 -21.70 2.62
N GLU A 9 -12.10 -22.14 3.83
CA GLU A 9 -10.76 -22.68 4.12
C GLU A 9 -10.49 -23.95 3.30
N ALA A 10 -11.48 -24.83 3.16
CA ALA A 10 -11.40 -26.02 2.30
C ALA A 10 -11.31 -25.70 0.80
N LYS A 11 -12.04 -24.67 0.32
CA LYS A 11 -12.02 -24.27 -1.10
C LYS A 11 -10.74 -23.53 -1.50
N THR A 12 -10.10 -22.83 -0.57
CA THR A 12 -8.93 -21.97 -0.86
C THR A 12 -7.60 -22.56 -0.42
N GLY A 13 -7.58 -23.55 0.49
CA GLY A 13 -6.37 -24.12 1.08
C GLY A 13 -5.57 -23.14 1.94
N ARG A 14 -6.14 -21.97 2.29
CA ARG A 14 -5.41 -20.87 2.95
C ARG A 14 -5.92 -20.64 4.37
N THR A 15 -5.13 -21.07 5.36
CA THR A 15 -5.26 -20.63 6.75
C THR A 15 -4.40 -19.37 6.94
N THR A 16 -5.00 -18.25 7.33
CA THR A 16 -4.22 -17.07 7.72
C THR A 16 -3.98 -17.08 9.22
N ARG A 17 -2.78 -16.66 9.65
CA ARG A 17 -2.29 -16.65 11.04
C ARG A 17 -3.19 -15.86 12.04
N ARG A 18 -4.25 -15.20 11.56
CA ARG A 18 -5.30 -14.51 12.35
C ARG A 18 -6.74 -14.69 11.80
N GLY A 19 -7.01 -15.66 10.94
CA GLY A 19 -8.35 -15.97 10.45
C GLY A 19 -9.01 -14.91 9.56
N ARG A 20 -8.23 -14.01 8.94
CA ARG A 20 -8.72 -13.10 7.90
C ARG A 20 -8.68 -13.80 6.55
N LEU A 21 -9.82 -13.91 5.88
CA LEU A 21 -9.95 -14.46 4.53
C LEU A 21 -10.20 -13.30 3.56
N GLY A 22 -9.37 -13.16 2.52
CA GLY A 22 -9.64 -12.19 1.46
C GLY A 22 -10.55 -12.79 0.40
N TRP A 23 -11.66 -12.09 0.17
CA TRP A 23 -12.70 -12.53 -0.75
C TRP A 23 -12.43 -12.14 -2.20
N GLY A 24 -11.60 -11.13 -2.40
CA GLY A 24 -11.34 -10.53 -3.69
C GLY A 24 -11.45 -9.02 -3.57
N ARG A 25 -11.46 -8.35 -4.72
CA ARG A 25 -11.63 -6.90 -4.82
C ARG A 25 -12.88 -6.60 -5.61
N LEU A 26 -13.52 -5.49 -5.25
CA LEU A 26 -14.57 -4.88 -6.03
C LEU A 26 -13.97 -3.71 -6.81
N ALA A 27 -14.52 -3.44 -7.99
CA ALA A 27 -14.21 -2.28 -8.79
C ALA A 27 -15.50 -1.62 -9.28
N ARG A 28 -15.38 -0.34 -9.66
CA ARG A 28 -16.41 0.39 -10.40
C ARG A 28 -15.76 1.51 -11.20
N ALA A 29 -16.39 1.90 -12.30
CA ALA A 29 -15.98 3.08 -13.05
C ALA A 29 -16.42 4.38 -12.33
N ILE A 30 -15.58 5.41 -12.41
CA ILE A 30 -15.95 6.80 -12.12
C ILE A 30 -15.84 7.52 -13.46
N LYS A 31 -16.95 8.06 -13.96
CA LYS A 31 -17.01 8.74 -15.25
C LYS A 31 -16.54 10.19 -15.14
N PRO A 32 -16.20 10.87 -16.25
CA PRO A 32 -15.77 12.27 -16.23
C PRO A 32 -16.80 13.24 -15.60
N ASP A 33 -18.09 12.92 -15.70
CA ASP A 33 -19.18 13.68 -15.07
C ASP A 33 -19.38 13.34 -13.58
N GLY A 34 -18.50 12.53 -12.99
CA GLY A 34 -18.58 12.06 -11.61
C GLY A 34 -19.58 10.94 -11.38
N THR A 35 -20.36 10.53 -12.38
CA THR A 35 -21.32 9.44 -12.22
C THR A 35 -20.59 8.11 -12.04
N LEU A 36 -21.17 7.24 -11.21
CA LEU A 36 -20.56 5.99 -10.83
C LEU A 36 -21.16 4.83 -11.63
N GLY A 37 -20.31 4.05 -12.30
CA GLY A 37 -20.70 2.80 -12.93
C GLY A 37 -21.09 1.72 -11.91
N PRO A 38 -21.63 0.58 -12.37
CA PRO A 38 -21.96 -0.55 -11.50
C PRO A 38 -20.72 -1.08 -10.77
N ILE A 39 -20.95 -1.63 -9.57
CA ILE A 39 -19.93 -2.35 -8.81
C ILE A 39 -19.86 -3.78 -9.34
N PHE A 40 -18.65 -4.30 -9.55
CA PHE A 40 -18.41 -5.68 -9.98
C PHE A 40 -17.19 -6.27 -9.27
N TRP A 41 -17.14 -7.59 -9.17
CA TRP A 41 -16.00 -8.31 -8.63
C TRP A 41 -14.87 -8.45 -9.64
N LEU A 42 -13.63 -8.34 -9.16
CA LEU A 42 -12.43 -8.65 -9.95
C LEU A 42 -12.07 -10.15 -9.93
N VAL A 43 -12.98 -10.99 -9.47
CA VAL A 43 -12.82 -12.44 -9.37
C VAL A 43 -13.98 -13.14 -10.08
N PRO A 44 -13.75 -14.29 -10.73
CA PRO A 44 -14.80 -15.00 -11.46
C PRO A 44 -15.80 -15.67 -10.50
N ASP A 45 -15.30 -16.13 -9.36
CA ASP A 45 -16.02 -16.89 -8.33
C ASP A 45 -15.91 -16.12 -6.99
N PRO A 46 -16.77 -15.12 -6.76
CA PRO A 46 -16.83 -14.39 -5.50
C PRO A 46 -17.51 -15.22 -4.40
N PRO A 47 -17.47 -14.76 -3.12
CA PRO A 47 -18.28 -15.38 -2.08
C PRO A 47 -19.78 -15.31 -2.40
N GLU A 48 -20.55 -16.25 -1.85
CA GLU A 48 -22.00 -16.21 -1.88
C GLU A 48 -22.54 -14.86 -1.41
N PRO A 49 -23.61 -14.33 -2.05
CA PRO A 49 -24.29 -13.14 -1.58
C PRO A 49 -24.65 -13.24 -0.11
N VAL A 50 -24.51 -12.13 0.61
CA VAL A 50 -24.92 -12.01 2.00
C VAL A 50 -26.29 -11.38 2.03
N ASP A 51 -27.24 -11.98 2.76
CA ASP A 51 -28.58 -11.43 2.93
C ASP A 51 -28.54 -9.94 3.31
N GLY A 52 -29.38 -9.14 2.63
CA GLY A 52 -29.42 -7.69 2.79
C GLY A 52 -28.29 -6.92 2.10
N ARG A 53 -27.41 -7.59 1.33
CA ARG A 53 -26.43 -6.93 0.45
C ARG A 53 -26.72 -7.21 -1.02
N PRO A 54 -26.62 -6.20 -1.90
CA PRO A 54 -26.86 -6.41 -3.32
C PRO A 54 -25.81 -7.35 -3.92
N PRO A 55 -26.20 -8.32 -4.77
CA PRO A 55 -25.25 -9.09 -5.55
C PRO A 55 -24.56 -8.19 -6.58
N HIS A 56 -23.34 -8.57 -6.99
CA HIS A 56 -22.56 -7.85 -7.98
C HIS A 56 -22.09 -8.80 -9.09
N PRO A 57 -22.08 -8.34 -10.36
CA PRO A 57 -21.47 -9.07 -11.47
C PRO A 57 -20.03 -9.48 -11.17
N THR A 58 -19.55 -10.52 -11.83
CA THR A 58 -18.20 -11.07 -11.60
C THR A 58 -17.25 -10.72 -12.73
N ALA A 59 -15.98 -11.10 -12.59
CA ALA A 59 -15.00 -10.96 -13.67
C ALA A 59 -15.31 -11.86 -14.89
N SER A 60 -16.27 -12.77 -14.78
CA SER A 60 -16.75 -13.61 -15.89
C SER A 60 -17.91 -12.99 -16.67
N ASP A 61 -18.52 -11.91 -16.17
CA ASP A 61 -19.55 -11.19 -16.90
C ASP A 61 -18.92 -10.46 -18.09
N GLU A 62 -19.43 -10.70 -19.30
CA GLU A 62 -18.87 -10.17 -20.55
C GLU A 62 -18.72 -8.65 -20.55
N ARG A 63 -19.59 -7.93 -19.82
CA ARG A 63 -19.54 -6.47 -19.69
C ARG A 63 -18.30 -5.99 -18.94
N PHE A 64 -17.75 -6.82 -18.06
CA PHE A 64 -16.63 -6.47 -17.18
C PHE A 64 -15.37 -7.30 -17.42
N ALA A 65 -15.44 -8.40 -18.16
CA ALA A 65 -14.32 -9.35 -18.31
C ALA A 65 -13.03 -8.67 -18.78
N THR A 66 -13.09 -7.82 -19.81
CA THR A 66 -11.93 -7.10 -20.35
C THR A 66 -11.31 -6.14 -19.33
N VAL A 67 -12.12 -5.31 -18.67
CA VAL A 67 -11.62 -4.35 -17.68
C VAL A 67 -11.14 -5.05 -16.40
N ALA A 68 -11.81 -6.13 -15.98
CA ALA A 68 -11.39 -6.92 -14.83
C ALA A 68 -10.03 -7.59 -15.07
N LYS A 69 -9.80 -8.13 -16.28
CA LYS A 69 -8.50 -8.66 -16.68
C LYS A 69 -7.42 -7.58 -16.63
N ALA A 70 -7.65 -6.43 -17.26
CA ALA A 70 -6.68 -5.33 -17.26
C ALA A 70 -6.35 -4.80 -15.86
N LEU A 71 -7.35 -4.69 -14.98
CA LEU A 71 -7.13 -4.28 -13.58
C LEU A 71 -6.32 -5.32 -12.79
N ASN A 72 -6.59 -6.61 -12.99
CA ASN A 72 -5.83 -7.69 -12.34
C ASN A 72 -4.38 -7.74 -12.86
N GLU A 73 -4.16 -7.59 -14.17
CA GLU A 73 -2.82 -7.50 -14.76
C GLU A 73 -2.05 -6.28 -14.23
N ARG A 74 -2.72 -5.13 -14.12
CA ARG A 74 -2.14 -3.93 -13.52
C ARG A 74 -1.75 -4.18 -12.07
N MET A 75 -2.59 -4.78 -11.24
CA MET A 75 -2.25 -5.07 -9.84
C MET A 75 -1.21 -6.18 -9.67
N ALA A 76 -1.00 -7.02 -10.69
CA ALA A 76 0.04 -8.03 -10.70
C ALA A 76 1.43 -7.45 -10.97
N ASP A 77 1.52 -6.27 -11.59
CA ASP A 77 2.77 -5.51 -11.69
C ASP A 77 3.22 -5.07 -10.27
N PRO A 78 4.44 -5.43 -9.83
CA PRO A 78 4.96 -5.04 -8.52
C PRO A 78 4.93 -3.53 -8.26
N LEU A 79 5.09 -2.69 -9.29
CA LEU A 79 5.03 -1.22 -9.13
C LEU A 79 3.62 -0.71 -8.79
N HIS A 80 2.60 -1.54 -8.98
CA HIS A 80 1.21 -1.27 -8.69
C HIS A 80 0.67 -2.18 -7.58
N MET A 81 1.57 -2.84 -6.84
CA MET A 81 1.24 -3.74 -5.75
C MET A 81 0.39 -3.02 -4.68
N SER A 82 -0.69 -3.66 -4.27
CA SER A 82 -1.51 -3.14 -3.17
C SER A 82 -0.78 -3.30 -1.83
N ALA A 83 -0.77 -2.23 -1.02
CA ALA A 83 -0.26 -2.29 0.36
C ALA A 83 -1.01 -3.33 1.24
N TRP A 84 -2.26 -3.62 0.90
CA TRP A 84 -3.04 -4.71 1.50
C TRP A 84 -3.68 -5.58 0.41
N ASP A 85 -3.31 -6.85 0.40
CA ASP A 85 -3.98 -7.88 -0.40
C ASP A 85 -4.22 -9.12 0.46
N PHE A 86 -5.42 -9.21 1.02
CA PHE A 86 -5.81 -10.37 1.84
C PHE A 86 -6.18 -11.60 1.02
N ARG A 87 -6.05 -11.60 -0.31
CA ARG A 87 -6.28 -12.79 -1.14
C ARG A 87 -4.95 -13.39 -1.55
N PHE A 88 -4.04 -12.60 -2.12
CA PHE A 88 -2.80 -13.08 -2.73
C PHE A 88 -1.54 -12.78 -1.90
N HIS A 89 -1.58 -11.77 -1.01
CA HIS A 89 -0.45 -11.41 -0.15
C HIS A 89 -0.88 -11.40 1.33
N THR A 90 -1.66 -12.41 1.73
CA THR A 90 -2.23 -12.57 3.08
C THR A 90 -1.21 -12.67 4.20
N ASN A 91 0.04 -12.90 3.86
CA ASN A 91 0.98 -13.41 4.82
C ASN A 91 1.91 -12.29 5.21
N TRP A 92 1.96 -12.12 6.53
CA TRP A 92 3.06 -11.57 7.27
C TRP A 92 4.33 -12.24 6.74
N THR A 93 4.86 -11.70 5.65
CA THR A 93 5.88 -12.39 4.87
C THR A 93 7.11 -12.36 5.75
N PRO A 94 7.65 -13.53 6.14
CA PRO A 94 8.81 -13.54 7.01
C PRO A 94 9.96 -12.86 6.30
N ALA A 95 10.59 -11.91 6.98
CA ALA A 95 11.92 -11.44 6.66
C ALA A 95 12.94 -12.56 6.90
N ALA A 96 14.18 -12.34 6.45
CA ALA A 96 15.28 -13.29 6.63
C ALA A 96 15.57 -13.60 8.12
N ASP A 97 15.28 -12.65 9.01
CA ASP A 97 15.41 -12.78 10.48
C ASP A 97 14.10 -13.24 11.17
N GLY A 98 13.08 -13.62 10.40
CA GLY A 98 11.80 -14.11 10.91
C GLY A 98 10.78 -13.02 11.27
N HIS A 99 11.10 -11.73 11.12
CA HIS A 99 10.15 -10.64 11.35
C HIS A 99 8.96 -10.70 10.37
N GLY A 100 7.75 -10.44 10.86
CA GLY A 100 6.56 -10.39 10.00
C GLY A 100 6.46 -9.04 9.28
N LEU A 101 6.31 -9.06 7.96
CA LEU A 101 6.22 -7.83 7.15
C LEU A 101 4.83 -7.57 6.58
N CYS A 102 4.46 -6.30 6.40
CA CYS A 102 3.22 -5.87 5.75
C CYS A 102 3.37 -4.52 5.04
N GLU A 103 2.28 -4.04 4.44
CA GLU A 103 2.17 -2.69 3.86
C GLU A 103 3.33 -2.36 2.90
N PRO A 104 3.60 -3.20 1.87
CA PRO A 104 4.72 -3.00 0.97
C PRO A 104 4.53 -1.76 0.08
N SER A 105 5.65 -1.20 -0.34
CA SER A 105 5.74 -0.21 -1.42
C SER A 105 6.93 -0.54 -2.31
N VAL A 106 6.75 -0.49 -3.63
CA VAL A 106 7.76 -0.90 -4.61
C VAL A 106 8.15 0.28 -5.48
N TYR A 107 9.46 0.45 -5.71
CA TYR A 107 10.00 1.39 -6.69
C TYR A 107 11.07 0.72 -7.53
N ARG A 108 11.43 1.38 -8.64
CA ARG A 108 12.51 0.96 -9.53
C ARG A 108 13.74 1.83 -9.30
N ARG A 109 14.87 1.19 -9.02
CA ARG A 109 16.18 1.85 -8.96
C ARG A 109 16.70 2.20 -10.37
N PRO A 110 17.67 3.13 -10.49
CA PRO A 110 18.29 3.46 -11.77
C PRO A 110 18.92 2.25 -12.49
N ASP A 111 19.44 1.27 -11.75
CA ASP A 111 19.98 0.01 -12.30
C ASP A 111 18.89 -1.02 -12.67
N SER A 112 17.63 -0.57 -12.78
CA SER A 112 16.43 -1.36 -13.10
C SER A 112 16.00 -2.40 -12.06
N VAL A 113 16.73 -2.54 -10.94
CA VAL A 113 16.34 -3.42 -9.83
C VAL A 113 15.09 -2.86 -9.15
N LEU A 114 14.10 -3.71 -8.93
CA LEU A 114 12.95 -3.37 -8.10
C LEU A 114 13.30 -3.55 -6.62
N VAL A 115 12.93 -2.55 -5.82
CA VAL A 115 13.06 -2.59 -4.36
C VAL A 115 11.66 -2.58 -3.77
N LYS A 116 11.33 -3.63 -3.01
CA LYS A 116 10.13 -3.70 -2.19
C LYS A 116 10.49 -3.34 -0.76
N LEU A 117 10.11 -2.15 -0.34
CA LEU A 117 10.15 -1.75 1.06
C LEU A 117 8.91 -2.26 1.77
N SER A 118 9.04 -2.73 3.01
CA SER A 118 7.93 -3.24 3.81
C SER A 118 8.04 -2.75 5.25
N ARG A 119 6.86 -2.57 5.87
CA ARG A 119 6.73 -2.24 7.28
C ARG A 119 6.96 -3.49 8.12
N ASP A 120 7.76 -3.33 9.17
CA ASP A 120 7.93 -4.33 10.21
C ASP A 120 6.76 -4.36 11.20
N LEU A 121 6.31 -5.57 11.57
CA LEU A 121 5.26 -5.81 12.57
C LEU A 121 5.80 -6.16 13.95
N ALA A 122 7.10 -6.44 14.09
CA ALA A 122 7.74 -6.79 15.35
C ALA A 122 8.41 -5.58 16.06
N GLY A 123 8.44 -4.40 15.42
CA GLY A 123 8.77 -3.15 16.10
C GLY A 123 10.25 -2.80 16.15
N SER A 124 11.05 -3.29 15.19
CA SER A 124 12.46 -2.90 14.97
C SER A 124 12.68 -1.39 14.79
N ARG A 125 11.61 -0.64 14.47
CA ARG A 125 11.64 0.78 14.06
C ARG A 125 12.49 1.02 12.81
N ARG A 126 12.58 0.01 11.94
CA ARG A 126 13.27 0.04 10.67
C ARG A 126 12.37 -0.49 9.56
N MET A 127 12.59 -0.01 8.34
CA MET A 127 12.02 -0.64 7.16
C MET A 127 12.80 -1.90 6.77
N TYR A 128 12.14 -2.82 6.09
CA TYR A 128 12.76 -3.99 5.48
C TYR A 128 12.75 -3.86 3.96
N ALA A 129 13.80 -4.32 3.29
CA ALA A 129 13.92 -4.27 1.84
C ALA A 129 14.12 -5.66 1.25
N ALA A 130 13.41 -5.96 0.17
CA ALA A 130 13.65 -7.09 -0.71
C ALA A 130 13.90 -6.61 -2.14
N LEU A 131 14.72 -7.34 -2.90
CA LEU A 131 15.14 -6.97 -4.24
C LEU A 131 14.58 -7.94 -5.28
N SER A 132 14.27 -7.44 -6.48
CA SER A 132 13.88 -8.26 -7.62
C SER A 132 14.49 -7.73 -8.92
N ARG A 133 15.00 -8.63 -9.76
CA ARG A 133 15.50 -8.32 -11.12
C ARG A 133 14.51 -8.71 -12.21
N ASP A 134 13.60 -9.63 -11.92
CA ASP A 134 12.62 -10.19 -12.87
C ASP A 134 11.20 -9.66 -12.65
N GLY A 135 10.95 -8.93 -11.55
CA GLY A 135 9.62 -8.46 -11.15
C GLY A 135 8.67 -9.56 -10.69
N ARG A 136 9.13 -10.81 -10.58
CA ARG A 136 8.31 -11.97 -10.21
C ARG A 136 8.73 -12.51 -8.85
N THR A 137 10.04 -12.61 -8.65
CA THR A 137 10.64 -13.16 -7.44
C THR A 137 11.39 -12.08 -6.71
N PHE A 138 11.10 -11.94 -5.41
CA PHE A 138 11.83 -11.05 -4.52
C PHE A 138 12.75 -11.87 -3.62
N SER A 139 13.95 -11.36 -3.35
CA SER A 139 14.85 -11.90 -2.34
C SER A 139 14.17 -11.96 -0.96
N PRO A 140 14.68 -12.76 -0.01
CA PRO A 140 14.35 -12.58 1.39
C PRO A 140 14.55 -11.11 1.79
N ALA A 141 13.60 -10.56 2.53
CA ALA A 141 13.67 -9.18 2.97
C ALA A 141 14.66 -9.06 4.14
N VAL A 142 15.50 -8.04 4.11
CA VAL A 142 16.49 -7.75 5.16
C VAL A 142 16.23 -6.39 5.79
N GLN A 143 16.57 -6.25 7.07
CA GLN A 143 16.41 -5.00 7.79
C GLN A 143 17.31 -3.92 7.18
N THR A 144 16.76 -2.73 6.94
CA THR A 144 17.51 -1.57 6.44
C THR A 144 17.96 -0.66 7.59
N ARG A 145 18.75 0.38 7.26
CA ARG A 145 19.04 1.49 8.18
C ARG A 145 18.00 2.61 8.11
N ILE A 146 16.98 2.52 7.28
CA ILE A 146 15.92 3.53 7.16
C ILE A 146 15.07 3.49 8.44
N PRO A 147 15.02 4.57 9.24
CA PRO A 147 14.12 4.64 10.40
C PRO A 147 12.67 4.52 9.95
N ASP A 148 11.80 3.96 10.80
CA ASP A 148 10.37 3.90 10.53
C ASP A 148 9.57 3.94 11.83
N ALA A 149 8.63 4.88 11.94
CA ALA A 149 7.51 4.78 12.85
C ALA A 149 6.38 4.02 12.11
N PRO A 150 6.04 2.78 12.49
CA PRO A 150 5.22 1.91 11.63
C PRO A 150 3.80 2.46 11.37
N SER A 151 3.60 3.15 10.24
CA SER A 151 2.32 3.77 9.80
C SER A 151 2.11 3.78 8.28
N LYS A 152 2.69 2.80 7.57
CA LYS A 152 2.77 2.72 6.10
C LYS A 152 3.66 3.83 5.53
N SER A 153 4.39 3.48 4.48
CA SER A 153 5.16 4.41 3.66
C SER A 153 4.78 4.19 2.20
N VAL A 154 5.04 5.18 1.34
CA VAL A 154 4.86 5.10 -0.11
C VAL A 154 6.14 5.58 -0.79
N SER A 155 6.55 4.87 -1.83
CA SER A 155 7.74 5.15 -2.60
C SER A 155 7.43 5.20 -4.08
N GLY A 156 8.32 5.81 -4.85
CA GLY A 156 8.21 5.92 -6.29
C GLY A 156 9.38 6.68 -6.88
N THR A 157 9.24 7.09 -8.14
CA THR A 157 10.27 7.80 -8.89
C THR A 157 9.73 9.17 -9.28
N LEU A 158 10.49 10.22 -9.01
CA LEU A 158 10.22 11.58 -9.49
C LEU A 158 10.50 11.69 -11.00
N PRO A 159 9.95 12.69 -11.70
CA PRO A 159 10.20 12.89 -13.13
C PRO A 159 11.68 13.07 -13.50
N ASP A 160 12.50 13.55 -12.56
CA ASP A 160 13.95 13.71 -12.73
C ASP A 160 14.77 12.45 -12.45
N GLY A 161 14.11 11.31 -12.18
CA GLY A 161 14.74 10.01 -11.94
C GLY A 161 15.10 9.73 -10.49
N ARG A 162 15.01 10.72 -9.57
CA ARG A 162 15.25 10.46 -8.14
C ARG A 162 14.16 9.57 -7.56
N THR A 163 14.56 8.65 -6.68
CA THR A 163 13.60 7.87 -5.88
C THR A 163 13.11 8.71 -4.71
N TYR A 164 11.80 8.70 -4.45
CA TYR A 164 11.22 9.25 -3.24
C TYR A 164 10.70 8.16 -2.31
N LEU A 165 10.72 8.45 -1.01
CA LEU A 165 10.06 7.71 0.05
C LEU A 165 9.31 8.71 0.93
N VAL A 166 7.99 8.57 1.03
CA VAL A 166 7.14 9.37 1.90
C VAL A 166 6.59 8.48 3.01
N GLY A 167 6.80 8.90 4.25
CA GLY A 167 6.45 8.12 5.42
C GLY A 167 6.80 8.82 6.71
N ASN A 168 7.05 8.04 7.75
CA ASN A 168 7.46 8.55 9.05
C ASN A 168 8.86 8.00 9.37
N GLN A 169 9.87 8.44 8.63
CA GLN A 169 11.27 8.09 8.84
C GLN A 169 11.84 8.80 10.10
N SER A 170 11.16 8.62 11.24
CA SER A 170 11.45 9.23 12.53
C SER A 170 11.03 8.29 13.68
N ILE A 171 11.21 8.72 14.92
CA ILE A 171 10.80 7.94 16.12
C ILE A 171 9.27 7.89 16.27
N GLY A 172 8.56 8.87 15.72
CA GLY A 172 7.11 9.03 15.82
C GLY A 172 6.43 9.27 14.49
N ARG A 173 5.10 9.40 14.54
CA ARG A 173 4.28 9.66 13.34
C ARG A 173 4.15 11.16 13.01
N ASP A 174 5.06 11.96 13.55
CA ASP A 174 5.16 13.39 13.37
C ASP A 174 6.65 13.73 13.44
N PRO A 175 7.28 14.21 12.35
CA PRO A 175 6.67 14.69 11.10
C PRO A 175 6.22 13.58 10.11
N LEU A 176 5.47 14.00 9.07
CA LEU A 176 5.40 13.31 7.79
C LEU A 176 6.60 13.76 6.95
N VAL A 177 7.41 12.82 6.49
CA VAL A 177 8.70 13.06 5.85
C VAL A 177 8.65 12.66 4.39
N ILE A 178 9.33 13.42 3.53
CA ILE A 178 9.82 12.95 2.23
C ILE A 178 11.34 12.75 2.32
N SER A 179 11.83 11.61 1.86
CA SER A 179 13.24 11.30 1.69
C SER A 179 13.53 11.05 0.22
N LEU A 180 14.69 11.52 -0.27
CA LEU A 180 15.10 11.41 -1.67
C LEU A 180 16.41 10.61 -1.78
N SER A 181 16.56 9.93 -2.91
CA SER A 181 17.73 9.13 -3.22
C SER A 181 18.02 9.17 -4.73
N ARG A 182 19.29 9.36 -5.11
CA ARG A 182 19.72 9.32 -6.52
C ARG A 182 19.99 7.89 -7.01
N ASP A 183 20.49 7.01 -6.14
CA ASP A 183 20.82 5.60 -6.46
C ASP A 183 19.69 4.62 -6.11
N GLY A 184 18.67 5.09 -5.41
CA GLY A 184 17.57 4.32 -4.85
C GLY A 184 18.00 3.30 -3.78
N VAL A 185 19.16 3.52 -3.14
CA VAL A 185 19.70 2.73 -2.03
C VAL A 185 19.94 3.62 -0.82
N THR A 186 20.66 4.73 -1.04
CA THR A 186 21.04 5.70 -0.01
C THR A 186 20.08 6.87 -0.09
N PHE A 187 19.25 7.02 0.94
CA PHE A 187 18.37 8.18 1.12
C PHE A 187 19.09 9.20 2.00
N ASP A 188 19.81 10.12 1.37
CA ASP A 188 20.73 11.09 2.00
C ASP A 188 20.12 12.48 2.18
N TRP A 189 18.94 12.73 1.61
CA TRP A 189 18.18 13.96 1.80
C TRP A 189 16.78 13.67 2.33
N ALA A 190 16.31 14.49 3.28
CA ALA A 190 14.95 14.41 3.79
C ALA A 190 14.41 15.78 4.21
N ALA A 191 13.09 15.96 4.11
CA ALA A 191 12.37 17.14 4.58
C ALA A 191 11.01 16.77 5.17
N ALA A 192 10.52 17.58 6.10
CA ALA A 192 9.16 17.44 6.61
C ALA A 192 8.16 18.01 5.57
N ILE A 193 7.20 17.19 5.14
CA ILE A 193 6.03 17.64 4.38
C ILE A 193 5.05 18.32 5.34
N ARG A 194 4.89 17.76 6.54
CA ARG A 194 4.07 18.28 7.63
C ARG A 194 4.69 17.95 8.97
N HIS A 195 4.48 18.83 9.93
CA HIS A 195 4.78 18.61 11.33
C HIS A 195 3.69 19.23 12.21
N GLY A 196 3.63 18.87 13.50
CA GLY A 196 2.70 19.47 14.46
C GLY A 196 1.29 18.92 14.32
N ALA A 197 1.15 17.60 14.31
CA ALA A 197 -0.15 16.94 14.22
C ALA A 197 -1.04 17.25 15.44
N LEU A 198 -2.33 17.46 15.18
CA LEU A 198 -3.32 17.66 16.22
C LEU A 198 -3.47 16.38 17.08
N LYS A 199 -3.90 16.59 18.34
CA LYS A 199 -4.31 15.50 19.22
C LYS A 199 -5.55 14.83 18.66
N VAL A 200 -5.70 13.52 18.92
CA VAL A 200 -6.92 12.78 18.58
C VAL A 200 -8.09 13.34 19.42
N ARG A 201 -9.18 13.74 18.76
CA ARG A 201 -10.35 14.34 19.45
C ARG A 201 -11.38 13.28 19.81
N HIS A 202 -11.58 12.27 18.97
CA HIS A 202 -12.53 11.19 19.20
C HIS A 202 -11.80 9.90 19.58
N PRO A 203 -12.07 9.31 20.77
CA PRO A 203 -11.44 8.06 21.16
C PRO A 203 -11.82 6.93 20.19
N GLY A 204 -10.90 5.99 19.98
CA GLY A 204 -11.15 4.87 19.11
C GLY A 204 -10.01 3.87 19.12
N ARG A 205 -10.34 2.60 18.91
CA ARG A 205 -9.35 1.53 18.89
C ARG A 205 -8.30 1.78 17.81
N ALA A 206 -7.03 1.65 18.18
CA ALA A 206 -5.87 1.83 17.31
C ALA A 206 -5.69 3.24 16.70
N LYS A 207 -6.39 4.26 17.23
CA LYS A 207 -6.10 5.66 16.94
C LYS A 207 -4.89 6.13 17.76
N GLY A 208 -4.18 7.12 17.23
CA GLY A 208 -3.02 7.72 17.87
C GLY A 208 -2.56 8.92 17.06
N PRO A 209 -1.87 9.91 17.67
CA PRO A 209 -1.51 11.17 17.02
C PRO A 209 -0.57 10.97 15.82
N GLY A 210 -0.41 12.02 15.02
CA GLY A 210 0.49 12.05 13.88
C GLY A 210 -0.17 11.87 12.51
N PHE A 211 0.64 12.05 11.48
CA PHE A 211 0.35 11.86 10.07
C PHE A 211 0.65 10.43 9.66
N GLN A 212 -0.30 9.74 9.04
CA GLN A 212 -0.24 8.28 8.88
C GLN A 212 -0.84 7.85 7.55
N TYR A 213 -0.42 6.70 7.05
CA TYR A 213 -0.97 6.06 5.86
C TYR A 213 -0.87 6.93 4.59
N PRO A 214 0.30 7.52 4.28
CA PRO A 214 0.45 8.33 3.10
C PRO A 214 0.18 7.53 1.81
N SER A 215 -0.28 8.24 0.79
CA SER A 215 -0.25 7.85 -0.61
C SER A 215 0.15 9.08 -1.41
N ALA A 216 0.98 8.90 -2.43
CA ALA A 216 1.52 10.00 -3.22
C ALA A 216 1.36 9.73 -4.72
N ILE A 217 1.09 10.79 -5.47
CA ILE A 217 1.13 10.81 -6.94
C ILE A 217 1.81 12.09 -7.40
N VAL A 218 2.50 12.04 -8.54
CA VAL A 218 3.03 13.25 -9.20
C VAL A 218 2.11 13.59 -10.36
N VAL A 219 1.66 14.85 -10.40
CA VAL A 219 0.79 15.38 -11.47
C VAL A 219 1.28 16.79 -11.82
N GLY A 220 1.67 16.97 -13.08
CA GLY A 220 2.23 18.24 -13.55
C GLY A 220 3.50 18.62 -12.78
N ASP A 221 3.52 19.82 -12.21
CA ASP A 221 4.66 20.41 -11.50
C ASP A 221 4.73 20.07 -10.00
N ALA A 222 3.87 19.16 -9.51
CA ALA A 222 3.74 18.90 -8.09
C ALA A 222 3.51 17.42 -7.74
N MET A 223 3.99 17.05 -6.55
CA MET A 223 3.57 15.85 -5.85
C MET A 223 2.37 16.16 -4.97
N TRP A 224 1.36 15.30 -5.01
CA TRP A 224 0.18 15.32 -4.16
C TRP A 224 0.25 14.16 -3.18
N VAL A 225 0.21 14.46 -1.89
CA VAL A 225 0.30 13.47 -0.82
C VAL A 225 -0.97 13.51 0.01
N VAL A 226 -1.75 12.44 -0.01
CA VAL A 226 -2.91 12.23 0.87
C VAL A 226 -2.50 11.36 2.06
N TYR A 227 -2.98 11.70 3.25
CA TYR A 227 -2.69 10.96 4.49
C TYR A 227 -3.80 11.19 5.51
N SER A 228 -3.86 10.31 6.51
CA SER A 228 -4.72 10.50 7.68
C SER A 228 -4.01 11.26 8.79
N VAL A 229 -4.74 12.03 9.59
CA VAL A 229 -4.26 12.65 10.83
C VAL A 229 -5.04 12.03 11.99
N GLY A 230 -4.34 11.39 12.92
CA GLY A 230 -4.99 10.76 14.07
C GLY A 230 -5.92 9.57 13.75
N LYS A 231 -5.93 9.11 12.48
CA LYS A 231 -6.98 8.23 11.91
C LYS A 231 -8.39 8.80 12.10
N GLU A 232 -8.52 10.10 11.97
CA GLU A 232 -9.76 10.84 12.19
C GLU A 232 -10.03 11.80 11.05
N ASP A 233 -9.04 12.64 10.74
CA ASP A 233 -9.09 13.52 9.58
C ASP A 233 -8.34 12.91 8.40
N VAL A 234 -8.73 13.33 7.20
CA VAL A 234 -7.98 13.10 5.97
C VAL A 234 -7.49 14.45 5.46
N ALA A 235 -6.19 14.55 5.17
CA ALA A 235 -5.58 15.76 4.67
C ALA A 235 -4.79 15.47 3.40
N VAL A 236 -4.60 16.51 2.59
CA VAL A 236 -3.79 16.48 1.37
C VAL A 236 -2.76 17.60 1.45
N SER A 237 -1.53 17.31 1.04
CA SER A 237 -0.48 18.29 0.84
C SER A 237 -0.04 18.31 -0.61
N ARG A 238 0.10 19.52 -1.18
CA ARG A 238 0.76 19.75 -2.46
C ARG A 238 2.22 20.15 -2.20
N VAL A 239 3.15 19.43 -2.79
CA VAL A 239 4.59 19.72 -2.73
C VAL A 239 5.04 20.07 -4.14
N PRO A 240 5.36 21.35 -4.43
CA PRO A 240 5.95 21.72 -5.72
C PRO A 240 7.23 20.94 -5.96
N LEU A 241 7.44 20.39 -7.16
CA LEU A 241 8.66 19.65 -7.48
C LEU A 241 9.90 20.55 -7.38
N SER A 242 9.76 21.84 -7.70
CA SER A 242 10.82 22.84 -7.54
C SER A 242 11.27 23.03 -6.09
N ALA A 243 10.43 22.72 -5.10
CA ALA A 243 10.84 22.73 -3.69
C ALA A 243 11.73 21.54 -3.33
N LEU A 244 11.82 20.53 -4.21
CA LEU A 244 12.67 19.36 -4.08
C LEU A 244 13.97 19.48 -4.89
N ASP A 245 14.14 20.53 -5.70
CA ASP A 245 15.32 20.71 -6.55
C ASP A 245 16.55 21.06 -5.70
N ARG A 246 17.40 20.06 -5.48
CA ARG A 246 18.73 20.15 -4.88
C ARG A 246 19.64 19.08 -5.47
#